data_AF-E9D303-F1
#
_entry.id   AF-E9D303-F1
#
_cell.length_a   1.000
_cell.length_b   1.000
_cell.length_c   1.000
_cell.angle_alpha   90.00
_cell.angle_beta   90.00
_cell.angle_gamma   90.00
#
_symmetry.space_group_name_H-M   'P 1'
#
loop_
_entity.id
_entity.type
_entity.pdbx_description
1 polymer ?
#
loop_
_entity_poly.entity_id
_entity_poly.type
_entity_poly.pdbx_seq_one_letter_code
_entity_poly.pdbx_strand_id
1 'polypeptide(L)'
;MERPSDKWSGFAHPERKSEQYERMQANISSANFEYLKRRALEARARHWNLVQSISCQIDTGRFPWGFNDVVFEVPFSDGVYWIARIQYVADDPNDLEGEKTSSLGEVATMKVVADHTDV
;
A
#
# COMPACT_ATOMS: atom_id res chain seq x y z
N MET A 1 2.68 -2.32 20.22
CA MET A 1 1.33 -1.91 19.78
C MET A 1 0.89 -2.90 18.72
N GLU A 2 -0.36 -3.35 18.74
CA GLU A 2 -0.89 -4.25 17.71
C GLU A 2 -0.89 -3.51 16.36
N ARG A 3 -0.33 -4.13 15.31
CA ARG A 3 -0.24 -3.51 13.99
C ARG A 3 -1.50 -3.85 13.18
N PRO A 4 -2.00 -2.95 12.33
CA PRO A 4 -3.11 -3.26 11.43
C PRO A 4 -2.89 -4.57 10.66
N SER A 5 -1.66 -4.81 10.20
CA SER A 5 -1.31 -6.01 9.42
C SER A 5 -1.39 -7.33 10.18
N ASP A 6 -1.45 -7.32 11.52
CA ASP A 6 -1.54 -8.54 12.32
C ASP A 6 -2.85 -9.31 12.09
N LYS A 7 -3.88 -8.65 11.54
CA LYS A 7 -5.19 -9.24 11.20
C LYS A 7 -5.38 -9.51 9.71
N TRP A 8 -4.40 -9.20 8.87
CA TRP A 8 -4.53 -9.35 7.43
C TRP A 8 -4.28 -10.79 6.99
N SER A 9 -5.21 -11.31 6.19
CA SER A 9 -5.23 -12.72 5.79
C SER A 9 -4.33 -13.05 4.59
N GLY A 10 -3.87 -12.05 3.84
CA GLY A 10 -3.08 -12.27 2.63
C GLY A 10 -3.82 -13.18 1.65
N PHE A 11 -3.14 -14.26 1.24
CA PHE A 11 -3.68 -15.27 0.34
C PHE A 11 -4.80 -16.14 0.95
N ALA A 12 -5.10 -16.01 2.24
CA ALA A 12 -6.17 -16.77 2.90
C ALA A 12 -7.59 -16.23 2.62
N HIS A 13 -7.83 -15.67 1.42
CA HIS A 13 -9.14 -15.17 1.00
C HIS A 13 -10.04 -16.31 0.49
N PRO A 14 -11.37 -16.30 0.73
CA PRO A 14 -12.30 -17.33 0.25
C PRO A 14 -12.36 -17.47 -1.29
N GLU A 15 -12.08 -16.40 -2.01
CA GLU A 15 -12.25 -16.28 -3.47
C GLU A 15 -11.01 -16.68 -4.29
N ARG A 16 -10.24 -17.68 -3.88
CA ARG A 16 -8.94 -18.05 -4.50
C ARG A 16 -8.97 -18.47 -5.99
N LYS A 17 -10.12 -18.40 -6.65
CA LYS A 17 -10.32 -18.81 -8.05
C LYS A 17 -11.04 -17.74 -8.87
N SER A 18 -11.22 -16.54 -8.32
CA SER A 18 -11.78 -15.43 -9.09
C SER A 18 -10.71 -14.82 -10.00
N GLU A 19 -11.14 -14.20 -11.10
CA GLU A 19 -10.24 -13.44 -11.98
C GLU A 19 -9.49 -12.35 -11.20
N GLN A 20 -10.17 -11.73 -10.23
CA GLN A 20 -9.58 -10.72 -9.35
C GLN A 20 -8.45 -11.29 -8.50
N TYR A 21 -8.60 -12.52 -8.00
CA TYR A 21 -7.53 -13.20 -7.27
C TYR A 21 -6.33 -13.48 -8.16
N GLU A 22 -6.54 -13.89 -9.43
CA GLU A 22 -5.44 -14.08 -10.38
C GLU A 22 -4.73 -12.76 -10.71
N ARG A 23 -5.48 -11.68 -10.96
CA ARG A 23 -4.93 -10.32 -11.16
C ARG A 23 -4.13 -9.85 -9.95
N MET A 24 -4.64 -10.07 -8.74
CA MET A 24 -3.92 -9.78 -7.51
C MET A 24 -2.62 -10.58 -7.42
N GLN A 25 -2.63 -11.88 -7.73
CA GLN A 25 -1.43 -12.73 -7.68
C GLN A 25 -0.37 -12.25 -8.67
N ALA A 26 -0.78 -11.89 -9.90
CA ALA A 26 0.10 -11.37 -10.92
C ALA A 26 0.73 -10.03 -10.51
N ASN A 27 -0.05 -9.13 -9.92
CA ASN A 27 0.45 -7.84 -9.41
C ASN A 27 1.47 -8.05 -8.30
N ILE A 28 1.16 -8.86 -7.29
CA ILE A 28 2.10 -9.12 -6.18
C ILE A 28 3.39 -9.77 -6.71
N SER A 29 3.28 -10.73 -7.62
CA SER A 29 4.44 -11.46 -8.17
C SER A 29 5.35 -10.59 -9.04
N SER A 30 4.80 -9.58 -9.72
CA SER A 30 5.54 -8.65 -10.57
C SER A 30 5.98 -7.37 -9.86
N ALA A 31 5.46 -7.09 -8.66
CA ALA A 31 5.74 -5.87 -7.92
C ALA A 31 7.21 -5.80 -7.46
N ASN A 32 7.82 -4.63 -7.69
CA ASN A 32 9.16 -4.35 -7.21
C ASN A 32 9.13 -3.79 -5.77
N PHE A 33 9.03 -4.68 -4.79
CA PHE A 33 8.99 -4.29 -3.38
C PHE A 33 10.26 -3.60 -2.89
N GLU A 34 11.42 -3.89 -3.48
CA GLU A 34 12.67 -3.18 -3.15
C GLU A 34 12.62 -1.72 -3.60
N TYR A 35 12.03 -1.45 -4.77
CA TYR A 35 11.75 -0.09 -5.19
C TYR A 35 10.81 0.63 -4.23
N LEU A 36 9.72 -0.04 -3.81
CA LEU A 36 8.76 0.52 -2.85
C LEU A 36 9.43 0.84 -1.50
N LYS A 37 10.23 -0.09 -0.96
CA LYS A 37 11.02 0.12 0.28
C LYS A 37 11.94 1.34 0.15
N ARG A 38 12.70 1.43 -0.95
CA ARG A 38 13.59 2.57 -1.19
C ARG A 38 12.83 3.88 -1.25
N ARG A 39 11.70 3.93 -1.96
CA ARG A 39 10.84 5.13 -2.03
C ARG A 39 10.26 5.51 -0.67
N ALA A 40 9.82 4.54 0.11
CA ALA A 40 9.31 4.76 1.45
C ALA A 40 10.38 5.37 2.37
N LEU A 41 11.62 4.84 2.33
CA LEU A 41 12.75 5.39 3.08
C LEU A 41 13.12 6.82 2.63
N GLU A 42 13.19 7.06 1.31
CA GLU A 42 13.44 8.39 0.73
C GLU A 42 12.38 9.41 1.21
N ALA A 43 11.11 9.04 1.20
CA ALA A 43 10.01 9.90 1.65
C ALA A 43 10.02 10.12 3.17
N ARG A 44 10.27 9.06 3.95
CA ARG A 44 10.37 9.11 5.42
C ARG A 44 11.50 10.04 5.86
N ALA A 45 12.66 9.96 5.22
CA ALA A 45 13.81 10.82 5.49
C ALA A 45 13.51 12.32 5.28
N ARG A 46 12.73 12.65 4.24
CA ARG A 46 12.33 14.05 3.93
C ARG A 46 11.35 14.63 4.93
N HIS A 47 10.43 13.84 5.45
CA HIS A 47 9.34 14.36 6.27
C HIS A 47 9.75 14.73 7.71
N TRP A 48 10.87 14.19 8.24
CA TRP A 48 11.22 14.36 9.66
C TRP A 48 12.70 14.69 9.95
N ASN A 49 13.52 15.05 8.95
CA ASN A 49 14.97 15.32 9.15
C ASN A 49 15.64 14.24 10.03
N LEU A 50 15.33 12.98 9.75
CA LEU A 50 15.67 11.87 10.63
C LEU A 50 17.20 11.71 10.71
N VAL A 51 17.73 11.78 11.93
CA VAL A 51 19.17 11.73 12.23
C VAL A 51 19.72 10.29 12.18
N GLN A 52 18.85 9.28 12.21
CA GLN A 52 19.21 7.87 12.28
C GLN A 52 18.94 7.13 10.97
N SER A 53 19.76 6.11 10.70
CA SER A 53 19.54 5.15 9.62
C SER A 53 18.31 4.30 9.94
N ILE A 54 17.19 4.62 9.30
CA ILE A 54 15.93 3.89 9.42
C ILE A 54 15.87 2.81 8.36
N SER A 55 15.34 1.64 8.72
CA SER A 55 15.03 0.57 7.77
C SER A 55 13.51 0.36 7.69
N CYS A 56 13.06 -0.30 6.62
CA CYS A 56 11.69 -0.76 6.49
C CYS A 56 11.65 -2.17 5.89
N GLN A 57 10.63 -2.95 6.27
CA GLN A 57 10.43 -4.31 5.78
C GLN A 57 8.95 -4.57 5.51
N ILE A 58 8.62 -4.90 4.26
CA ILE A 58 7.25 -5.19 3.84
C ILE A 58 7.05 -6.71 3.91
N ASP A 59 6.03 -7.15 4.63
CA ASP A 59 5.61 -8.55 4.66
C ASP A 59 4.65 -8.82 3.48
N THR A 60 5.16 -9.50 2.46
CA THR A 60 4.38 -9.81 1.25
C THR A 60 3.37 -10.95 1.46
N GLY A 61 3.38 -11.59 2.63
CA GLY A 61 2.38 -12.59 3.03
C GLY A 61 1.15 -11.98 3.73
N ARG A 62 1.21 -10.70 4.12
CA ARG A 62 0.15 -10.00 4.87
C ARG A 62 -0.33 -8.78 4.11
N PHE A 63 -1.51 -8.91 3.52
CA PHE A 63 -2.18 -7.85 2.78
C PHE A 63 -3.69 -8.12 2.74
N PRO A 64 -4.55 -7.10 2.79
CA PRO A 64 -5.87 -7.19 2.22
C PRO A 64 -5.78 -6.84 0.73
N TRP A 65 -6.81 -7.22 0.01
CA TRP A 65 -6.96 -6.85 -1.39
C TRP A 65 -8.43 -6.53 -1.64
N GLY A 66 -8.65 -5.54 -2.49
CA GLY A 66 -9.96 -5.04 -2.87
C GLY A 66 -10.20 -5.23 -4.35
N PHE A 67 -11.14 -4.46 -4.88
CA PHE A 67 -11.53 -4.56 -6.28
C PHE A 67 -10.42 -4.07 -7.23
N ASN A 68 -9.71 -2.99 -6.85
CA ASN A 68 -8.72 -2.33 -7.70
C ASN A 68 -7.32 -2.33 -7.11
N ASP A 69 -7.15 -2.66 -5.84
CA ASP A 69 -5.90 -2.48 -5.13
C ASP A 69 -5.54 -3.64 -4.21
N VAL A 70 -4.23 -3.85 -4.06
CA VAL A 70 -3.65 -4.60 -2.95
C VAL A 70 -2.98 -3.63 -2.00
N VAL A 71 -3.11 -3.89 -0.70
CA VAL A 71 -2.61 -2.98 0.33
C VAL A 71 -1.52 -3.65 1.15
N PHE A 72 -0.42 -2.95 1.37
CA PHE A 72 0.70 -3.42 2.19
C PHE A 72 0.99 -2.45 3.32
N GLU A 73 1.40 -2.99 4.46
CA GLU A 73 1.95 -2.22 5.56
C GLU A 73 3.45 -2.04 5.31
N VAL A 74 3.93 -0.82 5.48
CA VAL A 74 5.34 -0.46 5.40
C VAL A 74 5.79 -0.05 6.80
N PRO A 75 6.14 -1.01 7.67
CA PRO A 75 6.66 -0.71 8.99
C PRO A 75 8.11 -0.22 8.89
N PHE A 76 8.41 0.82 9.64
CA PHE A 76 9.74 1.38 9.82
C PHE A 76 10.33 0.95 11.16
N SER A 77 11.66 0.93 11.24
CA SER A 77 12.38 0.53 12.46
C SER A 77 12.20 1.48 13.65
N ASP A 78 11.66 2.68 13.42
CA ASP A 78 11.38 3.70 14.44
C ASP A 78 9.96 3.56 15.05
N GLY A 79 9.25 2.49 14.72
CA GLY A 79 7.91 2.20 15.25
C GLY A 79 6.77 2.89 14.50
N VAL A 80 7.07 3.70 13.48
CA VAL A 80 6.06 4.22 12.55
C VAL A 80 5.75 3.16 11.49
N TYR A 81 4.52 3.16 10.99
CA TYR A 81 4.15 2.39 9.82
C TYR A 81 3.37 3.27 8.85
N TRP A 82 3.51 2.99 7.56
CA TRP A 82 2.67 3.56 6.50
C TRP A 82 1.87 2.49 5.80
N ILE A 83 0.88 2.91 5.03
CA ILE A 83 0.07 2.05 4.18
C ILE A 83 0.42 2.36 2.73
N ALA A 84 0.83 1.32 1.99
CA ALA A 84 1.06 1.38 0.55
C ALA A 84 -0.12 0.71 -0.16
N ARG A 85 -0.85 1.46 -0.98
CA ARG A 85 -1.89 0.93 -1.86
C ARG A 85 -1.32 0.81 -3.27
N ILE A 86 -1.39 -0.38 -3.85
CA ILE A 86 -0.87 -0.70 -5.17
C ILE A 86 -2.06 -1.09 -6.04
N GLN A 87 -2.36 -0.26 -7.03
CA GLN A 87 -3.41 -0.54 -8.00
C GLN A 87 -3.00 -1.70 -8.90
N TYR A 88 -3.99 -2.50 -9.30
CA TYR A 88 -3.80 -3.50 -10.33
C TYR A 88 -3.46 -2.82 -11.66
N VAL A 89 -2.55 -3.41 -12.44
CA VAL A 89 -2.31 -2.97 -13.82
C VAL A 89 -3.63 -3.02 -14.58
N ALA A 90 -4.09 -1.86 -15.04
CA ALA A 90 -5.26 -1.79 -15.90
C ALA A 90 -4.88 -2.24 -17.32
N ASP A 91 -5.76 -3.02 -17.95
CA ASP A 91 -5.56 -3.51 -19.31
C ASP A 91 -5.69 -2.38 -20.34
N ASP A 92 -6.42 -1.30 -20.01
CA ASP A 92 -6.65 -0.12 -20.86
C ASP A 92 -5.86 1.12 -20.36
N PRO A 93 -5.13 1.84 -21.22
CA PRO A 93 -4.49 3.11 -20.88
C PRO A 93 -5.44 4.20 -20.35
N ASN A 94 -6.72 4.20 -20.77
CA ASN A 94 -7.72 5.14 -20.26
C ASN A 94 -8.10 4.82 -18.81
N ASP A 95 -8.09 3.54 -18.44
CA ASP A 95 -8.30 3.12 -17.06
C ASP A 95 -7.14 3.59 -16.17
N LEU A 96 -5.90 3.65 -16.69
CA LEU A 96 -4.75 4.17 -15.93
C LEU A 96 -4.91 5.65 -15.55
N GLU A 97 -5.46 6.48 -16.43
CA GLU A 97 -5.70 7.90 -16.12
C GLU A 97 -6.85 8.09 -15.12
N GLY A 98 -7.92 7.31 -15.29
CA GLY A 98 -9.03 7.25 -14.32
C GLY A 98 -8.55 6.80 -12.94
N GLU A 99 -7.77 5.73 -12.87
CA GLU A 99 -7.20 5.19 -11.63
C GLU A 99 -6.22 6.15 -10.96
N LYS A 100 -5.38 6.85 -11.73
CA LYS A 100 -4.51 7.90 -11.20
C LYS A 100 -5.31 9.05 -10.60
N THR A 101 -6.37 9.47 -11.28
CA THR A 101 -7.27 10.54 -10.81
C THR A 101 -7.99 10.13 -9.53
N SER A 102 -8.47 8.87 -9.47
CA SER A 102 -9.07 8.27 -8.29
C SER A 102 -8.12 8.28 -7.09
N SER A 103 -6.89 7.77 -7.26
CA SER A 103 -5.85 7.78 -6.22
C SER A 103 -5.55 9.18 -5.69
N LEU A 104 -5.48 10.19 -6.56
CA LEU A 104 -5.29 11.59 -6.14
C LEU A 104 -6.50 12.14 -5.39
N GLY A 105 -7.71 11.78 -5.82
CA GLY A 105 -8.97 12.11 -5.14
C GLY A 105 -9.04 11.52 -3.73
N GLU A 106 -8.59 10.27 -3.55
CA GLU A 106 -8.49 9.64 -2.24
C GLU A 106 -7.51 10.39 -1.32
N VAL A 107 -6.32 10.73 -1.81
CA VAL A 107 -5.34 11.51 -1.03
C VAL A 107 -5.90 12.87 -0.63
N ALA A 108 -6.59 13.56 -1.55
CA ALA A 108 -7.23 14.84 -1.26
C ALA A 108 -8.33 14.69 -0.20
N THR A 109 -9.16 13.66 -0.32
CA THR A 109 -10.24 13.35 0.62
C THR A 109 -9.67 13.03 2.00
N MET A 110 -8.64 12.19 2.09
CA MET A 110 -8.02 11.82 3.36
C MET A 110 -7.37 13.01 4.05
N LYS A 111 -6.82 13.98 3.30
CA LYS A 111 -6.36 15.26 3.89
C LYS A 111 -7.52 16.04 4.50
N VAL A 112 -8.63 16.19 3.77
CA VAL A 112 -9.81 16.89 4.29
C VAL A 112 -10.34 16.19 5.54
N VAL A 113 -10.43 14.86 5.55
CA VAL A 113 -10.86 14.11 6.73
C VAL A 113 -9.90 14.36 7.90
N ALA A 114 -8.58 14.21 7.69
CA ALA A 114 -7.58 14.45 8.73
C ALA A 114 -7.63 15.88 9.30
N ASP A 115 -7.90 16.89 8.46
CA ASP A 115 -8.02 18.29 8.90
C ASP A 115 -9.27 18.55 9.76
N HIS A 116 -10.27 17.67 9.71
CA HIS A 116 -11.58 17.84 10.36
C HIS A 116 -11.92 16.74 11.37
N THR A 117 -10.98 15.83 11.67
CA THR A 117 -11.19 14.75 12.63
C THR A 117 -9.96 14.59 13.53
N ASP A 118 -10.18 14.39 14.83
CA ASP A 118 -9.12 14.21 15.83
C ASP A 118 -8.71 12.74 16.04
N VAL A 119 -8.97 11.86 15.06
CA VAL A 119 -8.65 10.43 15.16
C VAL A 119 -7.15 10.20 14.99
#